data_AF-A0A1N7QP74-F1
#
_entry.id   AF-A0A1N7QP74-F1
#
_cell.length_a   1.000
_cell.length_b   1.000
_cell.length_c   1.000
_cell.angle_alpha   90.00
_cell.angle_beta   90.00
_cell.angle_gamma   90.00
#
_symmetry.space_group_name_H-M   'P 1'
#
loop_
_entity.id
_entity.type
_entity.pdbx_description
1 polymer ?
#
loop_
_entity_poly.entity_id
_entity_poly.type
_entity_poly.pdbx_seq_one_letter_code
_entity_poly.pdbx_strand_id
1 'polypeptide(L)'
;MQSVWFSVVIESILTRKLPNARKVISVIIVLLGTVLATNLINMDIELDWHGVFWGLMAAGSYTLTMFTSNTLATHLPVFRKSIIMLTGGSIVVFAFLFFAQIGPMYFDGLKSFYLNFTENTEHIHPFNYSIFLTYGFILALFGTIIPPILFNVGFPNAGLGLGSIVSSLELPVSVTMAFVLLGEKVLFIQWVGIVLILFAIVLMNLPSKKEKEISVAEMS
;
A
#
# COMPACT_ATOMS: atom_id res chain seq x y z
N MET A 1 -5.21 4.04 3.55
CA MET A 1 -3.80 4.37 3.82
C MET A 1 -3.37 4.02 5.25
N GLN A 2 -3.51 2.75 5.64
CA GLN A 2 -3.15 2.32 7.01
C GLN A 2 -1.62 2.35 7.24
N SER A 3 -0.83 2.08 6.20
CA SER A 3 0.63 2.12 6.26
C SER A 3 1.23 3.50 6.58
N VAL A 4 0.52 4.60 6.30
CA VAL A 4 1.04 5.96 6.51
C VAL A 4 1.29 6.22 7.98
N TRP A 5 0.30 6.02 8.84
CA TRP A 5 0.46 6.28 10.27
C TRP A 5 1.28 5.17 10.95
N PHE A 6 1.09 3.90 10.54
CA PHE A 6 1.88 2.77 11.05
C PHE A 6 3.38 2.97 10.80
N SER A 7 3.76 3.41 9.59
CA SER A 7 5.17 3.65 9.25
C SER A 7 5.80 4.76 10.09
N VAL A 8 5.06 5.83 10.40
CA VAL A 8 5.55 6.90 11.28
C VAL A 8 5.72 6.40 12.72
N VAL A 9 4.79 5.57 13.21
CA VAL A 9 4.90 4.94 14.53
C VAL A 9 6.11 4.00 14.59
N ILE A 10 6.26 3.11 13.61
CA ILE A 10 7.40 2.17 13.53
C ILE A 10 8.72 2.92 13.42
N GLU A 11 8.79 3.96 12.58
CA GLU A 11 9.98 4.81 12.48
C GLU A 11 10.34 5.46 13.82
N SER A 12 9.34 5.95 14.57
CA SER A 12 9.56 6.60 15.86
C SER A 12 10.08 5.61 16.91
N ILE A 13 9.56 4.38 16.92
CA ILE A 13 10.03 3.30 17.80
C ILE A 13 11.48 2.93 17.47
N LEU A 14 11.79 2.73 16.19
CA LEU A 14 13.11 2.28 15.75
C LEU A 14 14.19 3.35 15.93
N THR A 15 13.87 4.61 15.64
CA THR A 15 14.79 5.74 15.79
C THR A 15 14.86 6.28 17.22
N ARG A 16 13.98 5.80 18.11
CA ARG A 16 13.81 6.30 19.49
C ARG A 16 13.64 7.82 19.57
N LYS A 17 13.03 8.42 18.55
CA LYS A 17 12.78 9.86 18.44
C LYS A 17 11.33 10.10 18.10
N LEU A 18 10.72 11.11 18.72
CA LEU A 18 9.36 11.49 18.39
C LEU A 18 9.29 12.14 16.99
N PRO A 19 8.22 11.89 16.24
CA PRO A 19 8.06 12.45 14.91
C PRO A 19 7.86 13.96 15.01
N ASN A 20 8.36 14.70 14.01
CA ASN A 20 8.18 16.14 13.92
C ASN A 20 6.69 16.51 13.89
N ALA A 21 6.30 17.63 14.50
CA ALA A 21 4.93 18.15 14.46
C ALA A 21 4.37 18.23 13.04
N ARG A 22 5.16 18.64 12.05
CA ARG A 22 4.74 18.66 10.63
C ARG A 22 4.36 17.26 10.12
N LYS A 23 5.09 16.23 10.53
CA LYS A 23 4.84 14.83 10.17
C LYS A 23 3.55 14.33 10.79
N VAL A 24 3.32 14.61 12.07
CA VAL A 24 2.08 14.24 12.77
C VAL A 24 0.86 14.92 12.14
N ILE A 25 0.94 16.23 11.90
CA ILE A 25 -0.14 16.99 11.26
C ILE A 25 -0.46 16.41 9.87
N SER A 26 0.56 16.11 9.07
CA SER A 26 0.37 15.56 7.73
C SER A 26 -0.26 14.17 7.75
N VAL A 27 0.13 13.30 8.70
CA VAL A 27 -0.52 12.01 8.90
C VAL A 27 -2.01 12.18 9.24
N ILE A 28 -2.35 13.09 10.14
CA ILE A 28 -3.76 13.36 10.51
C ILE A 28 -4.55 13.83 9.28
N ILE A 29 -3.99 14.76 8.50
CA ILE A 29 -4.65 15.27 7.29
C ILE A 29 -4.84 14.14 6.26
N VAL A 30 -3.84 13.27 6.05
CA VAL A 30 -3.96 12.11 5.15
C VAL A 30 -5.04 11.14 5.62
N LEU A 31 -5.14 10.88 6.92
CA LEU A 31 -6.18 9.99 7.48
C LEU A 31 -7.58 10.56 7.26
N LEU A 32 -7.78 11.84 7.58
CA LEU A 32 -9.05 12.52 7.33
C LEU A 32 -9.38 12.55 5.83
N GLY A 33 -8.41 12.93 4.99
CA GLY A 33 -8.56 12.93 3.54
C GLY A 33 -8.89 11.55 2.98
N THR A 34 -8.32 10.48 3.55
CA THR A 34 -8.63 9.09 3.18
C THR A 34 -10.08 8.75 3.48
N VAL A 35 -10.58 9.05 4.69
CA VAL A 35 -11.98 8.79 5.08
C VAL A 35 -12.95 9.48 4.12
N LEU A 36 -12.65 10.72 3.72
CA LEU A 36 -13.46 11.48 2.76
C LEU A 36 -13.35 10.91 1.33
N ALA A 37 -12.12 10.62 0.86
CA ALA A 37 -11.85 10.14 -0.50
C ALA A 37 -12.46 8.75 -0.76
N THR A 38 -12.48 7.87 0.24
CA THR A 38 -13.10 6.54 0.14
C THR A 38 -14.61 6.56 0.39
N ASN A 39 -15.22 7.74 0.56
CA ASN A 39 -16.65 7.91 0.81
C ASN A 39 -17.17 7.13 2.03
N LEU A 40 -16.33 6.91 3.05
CA LEU A 40 -16.66 6.07 4.21
C LEU A 40 -17.85 6.63 5.01
N ILE A 41 -18.05 7.95 4.95
CA ILE A 41 -19.09 8.67 5.70
C ILE A 41 -20.51 8.36 5.21
N ASN A 42 -20.66 8.03 3.92
CA ASN A 42 -21.96 7.76 3.31
C ASN A 42 -22.25 6.26 3.21
N MET A 43 -21.44 5.41 3.84
CA MET A 43 -21.64 3.97 3.88
C MET A 43 -22.19 3.57 5.24
N ASP A 44 -23.27 2.79 5.24
CA ASP A 44 -23.71 2.07 6.45
C ASP A 44 -22.74 0.92 6.69
N ILE A 45 -21.90 1.05 7.71
CA ILE A 45 -20.83 0.08 8.01
C ILE A 45 -21.20 -0.68 9.28
N GLU A 46 -21.49 -1.97 9.13
CA GLU A 46 -21.46 -2.92 10.25
C GLU A 46 -20.00 -3.34 10.51
N LEU A 47 -19.48 -2.95 11.67
CA LEU A 47 -18.08 -3.23 12.02
C LEU A 47 -17.93 -4.66 12.54
N ASP A 48 -17.29 -5.52 11.74
CA ASP A 48 -16.79 -6.82 12.19
C ASP A 48 -15.37 -6.70 12.77
N TRP A 49 -15.21 -7.20 13.99
CA TRP A 49 -13.93 -7.21 14.69
C TRP A 49 -12.86 -8.05 13.98
N HIS A 50 -13.24 -9.15 13.31
CA HIS A 50 -12.28 -9.98 12.59
C HIS A 50 -11.67 -9.22 11.41
N GLY A 51 -12.50 -8.49 10.65
CA GLY A 51 -12.04 -7.62 9.58
C GLY A 51 -11.07 -6.54 10.06
N VAL A 52 -11.35 -5.92 11.20
CA VAL A 52 -10.45 -4.94 11.83
C VAL A 52 -9.11 -5.58 12.20
N PHE A 53 -9.14 -6.73 12.85
CA PHE A 53 -7.93 -7.45 13.27
C PHE A 53 -7.03 -7.82 12.07
N TRP A 54 -7.60 -8.44 11.04
CA TRP A 54 -6.85 -8.82 9.84
C TRP A 54 -6.35 -7.60 9.05
N GLY A 55 -7.13 -6.51 9.01
CA GLY A 55 -6.72 -5.25 8.42
C GLY A 55 -5.49 -4.64 9.11
N LEU A 56 -5.46 -4.63 10.45
CA LEU A 56 -4.30 -4.15 11.22
C LEU A 56 -3.07 -5.03 11.01
N MET A 57 -3.24 -6.36 10.96
CA MET A 57 -2.15 -7.29 10.66
C MET A 57 -1.58 -7.09 9.25
N ALA A 58 -2.45 -6.87 8.25
CA ALA A 58 -2.03 -6.55 6.90
C ALA A 58 -1.27 -5.21 6.83
N ALA A 59 -1.75 -4.18 7.53
CA ALA A 59 -1.07 -2.90 7.63
C ALA A 59 0.33 -3.01 8.26
N GLY A 60 0.46 -3.80 9.33
CA GLY A 60 1.74 -4.09 9.97
C GLY A 60 2.71 -4.82 9.02
N SER A 61 2.24 -5.87 8.35
CA SER A 61 3.03 -6.65 7.39
C SER A 61 3.51 -5.79 6.21
N TYR A 62 2.63 -5.00 5.60
CA TYR A 62 3.00 -4.11 4.51
C TYR A 62 3.98 -3.02 4.97
N THR A 63 3.78 -2.46 6.16
CA THR A 63 4.72 -1.47 6.72
C THR A 63 6.11 -2.08 6.96
N LEU A 64 6.18 -3.34 7.38
CA LEU A 64 7.45 -4.06 7.49
C LEU A 64 8.13 -4.22 6.12
N THR A 65 7.38 -4.48 5.05
CA THR A 65 7.91 -4.47 3.67
C THR A 65 8.46 -3.09 3.29
N MET A 66 7.77 -2.01 3.63
CA MET A 66 8.27 -0.64 3.40
C MET A 66 9.58 -0.40 4.15
N PHE A 67 9.64 -0.82 5.43
CA PHE A 67 10.82 -0.67 6.27
C PHE A 67 12.02 -1.47 5.75
N THR A 68 11.83 -2.74 5.41
CA THR A 68 12.92 -3.59 4.89
C THR A 68 13.39 -3.11 3.51
N SER A 69 12.48 -2.57 2.69
CA SER A 69 12.85 -1.96 1.42
C SER A 69 13.74 -0.72 1.60
N ASN A 70 13.55 0.04 2.67
CA ASN A 70 14.39 1.20 3.03
C ASN A 70 15.75 0.80 3.64
N THR A 71 15.85 -0.32 4.36
CA THR A 71 17.01 -0.62 5.21
C THR A 71 17.87 -1.79 4.75
N LEU A 72 17.27 -2.83 4.15
CA LEU A 72 18.01 -4.02 3.71
C LEU A 72 18.52 -3.87 2.28
N ALA A 73 19.74 -4.36 2.06
CA ALA A 73 20.31 -4.57 0.73
C ALA A 73 20.28 -3.32 -0.19
N THR A 74 20.36 -2.12 0.37
CA THR A 74 20.35 -0.86 -0.39
C THR A 74 21.59 -0.66 -1.26
N HIS A 75 22.66 -1.39 -0.99
CA HIS A 75 23.89 -1.41 -1.79
C HIS A 75 23.81 -2.37 -3.00
N LEU A 76 22.82 -3.27 -3.04
CA LEU A 76 22.68 -4.22 -4.14
C LEU A 76 21.97 -3.55 -5.33
N PRO A 77 22.26 -4.01 -6.57
CA PRO A 77 21.50 -3.57 -7.73
C PRO A 77 19.99 -3.79 -7.54
N VAL A 78 19.20 -2.74 -7.78
CA VAL A 78 17.74 -2.70 -7.57
C VAL A 78 17.02 -3.87 -8.24
N PHE A 79 17.44 -4.24 -9.46
CA PHE A 79 16.86 -5.37 -10.19
C PHE A 79 17.04 -6.70 -9.46
N ARG A 80 18.22 -6.97 -8.87
CA ARG A 80 18.47 -8.21 -8.12
C ARG A 80 17.58 -8.30 -6.87
N LYS A 81 17.49 -7.20 -6.13
CA LYS A 81 16.62 -7.09 -4.96
C LYS A 81 15.14 -7.32 -5.35
N SER A 82 14.69 -6.69 -6.43
CA SER A 82 13.32 -6.81 -6.90
C SER A 82 13.00 -8.23 -7.38
N ILE A 83 13.92 -8.90 -8.07
CA ILE A 83 13.74 -10.31 -8.46
C ILE A 83 13.58 -11.20 -7.22
N ILE A 84 14.40 -11.04 -6.18
CA ILE A 84 14.28 -11.85 -4.96
C ILE A 84 12.93 -11.60 -4.28
N MET A 85 12.48 -10.34 -4.19
CA MET A 85 11.16 -9.99 -3.65
C MET A 85 10.03 -10.64 -4.46
N LEU A 86 10.12 -10.62 -5.79
CA LEU A 86 9.13 -11.21 -6.68
C LEU A 86 9.11 -12.74 -6.59
N THR A 87 10.27 -13.38 -6.51
CA THR A 87 10.36 -14.83 -6.28
C THR A 87 9.70 -15.21 -4.96
N GLY A 88 10.00 -14.49 -3.87
CA GLY A 88 9.35 -14.71 -2.57
C GLY A 88 7.82 -14.55 -2.64
N GLY A 89 7.34 -13.46 -3.26
CA GLY A 89 5.91 -13.24 -3.47
C GLY A 89 5.25 -14.34 -4.30
N SER A 90 5.93 -14.82 -5.35
CA SER A 90 5.41 -15.91 -6.20
C SER A 90 5.20 -17.21 -5.43
N ILE A 91 6.09 -17.55 -4.49
CA ILE A 91 5.95 -18.75 -3.65
C ILE A 91 4.66 -18.66 -2.81
N VAL A 92 4.41 -17.51 -2.21
CA VAL A 92 3.20 -17.28 -1.40
C VAL A 92 1.94 -17.35 -2.27
N VAL A 93 1.96 -16.71 -3.45
CA VAL A 93 0.83 -16.74 -4.39
C VAL A 93 0.54 -18.16 -4.89
N PHE A 94 1.56 -18.94 -5.24
CA PHE A 94 1.38 -20.33 -5.66
C PHE A 94 0.88 -21.22 -4.52
N ALA A 95 1.37 -21.03 -3.30
CA ALA A 95 0.86 -21.74 -2.14
C ALA A 95 -0.62 -21.42 -1.88
N PHE A 96 -1.00 -20.14 -1.99
CA PHE A 96 -2.40 -19.72 -1.84
C PHE A 96 -3.28 -20.27 -2.96
N LEU A 97 -2.82 -20.25 -4.21
CA LEU A 97 -3.52 -20.83 -5.36
C LEU A 97 -3.72 -22.34 -5.22
N PHE A 98 -2.71 -23.05 -4.70
CA PHE A 98 -2.85 -24.47 -4.36
C PHE A 98 -3.87 -24.67 -3.24
N PHE A 99 -3.80 -23.88 -2.16
CA PHE A 99 -4.69 -24.04 -1.01
C PHE A 99 -6.15 -23.66 -1.30
N ALA A 100 -6.39 -22.56 -2.02
CA ALA A 100 -7.72 -21.98 -2.18
C ALA A 100 -8.48 -22.46 -3.43
N GLN A 101 -7.76 -22.91 -4.48
CA GLN A 101 -8.38 -23.26 -5.76
C GLN A 101 -8.07 -24.69 -6.21
N ILE A 102 -6.81 -25.03 -6.46
CA ILE A 102 -6.44 -26.31 -7.09
C ILE A 102 -6.56 -27.48 -6.11
N GLY A 103 -6.03 -27.34 -4.91
CA GLY A 103 -5.98 -28.39 -3.90
C GLY A 103 -7.37 -28.91 -3.50
N PRO A 104 -8.32 -28.05 -3.11
CA PRO A 104 -9.70 -28.46 -2.80
C PRO A 104 -10.45 -29.14 -3.96
N MET A 105 -9.99 -28.96 -5.20
CA MET A 105 -10.57 -29.63 -6.37
C MET A 105 -10.18 -31.11 -6.45
N TYR A 106 -8.96 -31.46 -6.04
CA TYR A 106 -8.41 -32.81 -6.20
C TYR A 106 -8.31 -33.61 -4.90
N PHE A 107 -8.26 -32.95 -3.74
CA PHE A 107 -8.08 -33.60 -2.44
C PHE A 107 -9.26 -33.32 -1.52
N ASP A 108 -10.09 -34.33 -1.25
CA ASP A 108 -11.28 -34.21 -0.38
C ASP A 108 -10.94 -33.79 1.05
N GLY A 109 -9.80 -34.23 1.59
CA GLY A 109 -9.33 -33.83 2.91
C GLY A 109 -9.00 -32.33 2.98
N LEU A 110 -8.36 -31.79 1.93
CA LEU A 110 -8.04 -30.36 1.86
C LEU A 110 -9.29 -29.53 1.61
N LYS A 111 -10.25 -30.03 0.81
CA LYS A 111 -11.56 -29.42 0.63
C LYS A 111 -12.33 -29.29 1.95
N SER A 112 -12.36 -30.37 2.73
CA SER A 112 -13.00 -30.38 4.04
C SER A 112 -12.35 -29.38 5.00
N PHE A 113 -11.02 -29.26 4.96
CA PHE A 113 -10.29 -28.26 5.73
C PHE A 113 -10.62 -26.82 5.27
N TYR A 114 -10.60 -26.55 3.97
CA TYR A 114 -10.91 -25.25 3.36
C TYR A 114 -12.32 -24.75 3.73
N LEU A 115 -13.31 -25.64 3.77
CA LEU A 115 -14.68 -25.32 4.14
C LEU A 115 -14.86 -24.83 5.60
N ASN A 116 -13.85 -24.98 6.47
CA ASN A 116 -13.88 -24.35 7.80
C ASN A 116 -13.68 -22.82 7.74
N PHE A 117 -13.15 -22.30 6.62
CA PHE A 117 -12.86 -20.87 6.46
C PHE A 117 -13.90 -20.14 5.62
N THR A 118 -14.60 -20.84 4.72
CA THR A 118 -15.62 -20.23 3.87
C THR A 118 -16.63 -21.26 3.37
N GLU A 119 -17.87 -20.81 3.21
CA GLU A 119 -18.94 -21.57 2.59
C GLU A 119 -18.97 -21.37 1.06
N ASN A 120 -18.31 -20.34 0.53
CA ASN A 120 -18.29 -20.05 -0.90
C ASN A 120 -17.23 -20.92 -1.62
N THR A 121 -17.68 -21.75 -2.55
CA THR A 121 -16.84 -22.68 -3.32
C THR A 121 -16.73 -22.33 -4.80
N GLU A 122 -17.29 -21.20 -5.25
CA GLU A 122 -17.24 -20.75 -6.66
C GLU A 122 -15.80 -20.61 -7.18
N HIS A 123 -14.85 -20.32 -6.28
CA HIS A 123 -13.44 -20.18 -6.61
C HIS A 123 -12.72 -21.52 -6.88
N ILE A 124 -13.34 -22.66 -6.58
CA ILE A 124 -12.78 -23.99 -6.84
C ILE A 124 -13.14 -24.41 -8.27
N HIS A 125 -12.29 -24.05 -9.22
CA HIS A 125 -12.46 -24.39 -10.63
C HIS A 125 -11.09 -24.67 -11.28
N PRO A 126 -11.05 -25.40 -12.41
CA PRO A 126 -9.82 -25.61 -13.16
C PRO A 126 -9.17 -24.28 -13.53
N PHE A 127 -7.83 -24.24 -13.51
CA PHE A 127 -7.10 -23.04 -13.86
C PHE A 127 -7.37 -22.62 -15.32
N ASN A 128 -7.83 -21.37 -15.52
CA ASN A 128 -8.12 -20.85 -16.85
C ASN A 128 -6.90 -20.12 -17.45
N TYR A 129 -6.29 -20.72 -18.48
CA TYR A 129 -5.12 -20.16 -19.16
C TYR A 129 -5.41 -18.90 -19.98
N SER A 130 -6.67 -18.59 -20.31
CA SER A 130 -7.01 -17.37 -21.06
C SER A 130 -6.62 -16.10 -20.30
N ILE A 131 -6.56 -16.17 -18.96
CA ILE A 131 -6.25 -15.03 -18.11
C ILE A 131 -4.86 -14.44 -18.40
N PHE A 132 -3.90 -15.27 -18.82
CA PHE A 132 -2.55 -14.81 -19.14
C PHE A 132 -2.53 -13.87 -20.35
N LEU A 133 -3.40 -14.12 -21.32
CA LEU A 133 -3.51 -13.32 -22.54
C LEU A 133 -4.37 -12.08 -22.33
N THR A 134 -5.46 -12.16 -21.58
CA THR A 134 -6.38 -11.03 -21.38
C THR A 134 -5.82 -9.99 -20.42
N TYR A 135 -5.35 -10.42 -19.24
CA TYR A 135 -4.94 -9.51 -18.15
C TYR A 135 -3.53 -9.77 -17.64
N GLY A 136 -3.03 -11.00 -17.79
CA GLY A 136 -1.77 -11.44 -17.19
C GLY A 136 -0.58 -10.59 -17.59
N PHE A 137 -0.42 -10.26 -18.87
CA PHE A 137 0.71 -9.43 -19.31
C PHE A 137 0.68 -8.01 -18.72
N ILE A 138 -0.46 -7.33 -18.77
CA ILE A 138 -0.61 -5.96 -18.25
C ILE A 138 -0.42 -5.95 -16.72
N LEU A 139 -1.05 -6.90 -16.01
CA LEU A 139 -0.92 -7.01 -14.55
C LEU A 139 0.50 -7.40 -14.12
N ALA A 140 1.20 -8.24 -14.88
CA ALA A 140 2.58 -8.58 -14.58
C ALA A 140 3.50 -7.35 -14.73
N LEU A 141 3.36 -6.56 -15.80
CA LEU A 141 4.20 -5.38 -15.97
C LEU A 141 3.87 -4.28 -14.98
N PHE A 142 2.61 -3.83 -14.96
CA PHE A 142 2.20 -2.65 -14.20
C PHE A 142 1.77 -2.94 -12.77
N GLY A 143 1.35 -4.17 -12.47
CA GLY A 143 0.95 -4.58 -11.13
C GLY A 143 2.07 -5.21 -10.31
N THR A 144 3.05 -5.88 -10.94
CA THR A 144 4.05 -6.66 -10.19
C THR A 144 5.52 -6.35 -10.52
N ILE A 145 5.92 -6.07 -11.75
CA ILE A 145 7.35 -5.87 -12.07
C ILE A 145 7.78 -4.41 -11.85
N ILE A 146 7.10 -3.47 -12.50
CA ILE A 146 7.47 -2.05 -12.46
C ILE A 146 7.32 -1.47 -11.04
N PRO A 147 6.22 -1.70 -10.30
CA PRO A 147 6.03 -1.04 -9.01
C PRO A 147 7.11 -1.39 -7.99
N PRO A 148 7.49 -2.66 -7.74
CA PRO A 148 8.55 -2.98 -6.78
C PRO A 148 9.92 -2.48 -7.19
N ILE A 149 10.23 -2.38 -8.50
CA ILE A 149 11.47 -1.77 -8.97
C ILE A 149 11.48 -0.29 -8.62
N LEU A 150 10.45 0.47 -9.02
CA LEU A 150 10.34 1.89 -8.71
C LEU A 150 10.30 2.14 -7.20
N PHE A 151 9.63 1.27 -6.45
CA PHE A 151 9.60 1.29 -5.00
C PHE A 151 11.01 1.10 -4.42
N ASN A 152 11.77 0.11 -4.86
CA ASN A 152 13.15 -0.12 -4.41
C ASN A 152 14.14 0.97 -4.85
N VAL A 153 13.87 1.70 -5.95
CA VAL A 153 14.66 2.89 -6.34
C VAL A 153 14.31 4.09 -5.44
N GLY A 154 13.03 4.37 -5.26
CA GLY A 154 12.56 5.61 -4.64
C GLY A 154 12.59 5.59 -3.13
N PHE A 155 12.18 4.48 -2.52
CA PHE A 155 11.94 4.41 -1.07
C PHE A 155 13.21 4.61 -0.21
N PRO A 156 14.40 4.09 -0.58
CA PRO A 156 15.65 4.38 0.13
C PRO A 156 16.05 5.86 0.14
N ASN A 157 15.62 6.63 -0.86
CA ASN A 157 15.94 8.06 -0.98
C ASN A 157 14.94 8.96 -0.24
N ALA A 158 13.70 8.52 -0.08
CA ALA A 158 12.67 9.27 0.65
C ALA A 158 12.66 8.96 2.17
N GLY A 159 13.02 7.73 2.55
CA GLY A 159 12.91 7.25 3.91
C GLY A 159 11.48 6.82 4.29
N LEU A 160 11.34 6.09 5.39
CA LEU A 160 10.12 5.38 5.75
C LEU A 160 8.89 6.30 5.88
N GLY A 161 8.97 7.38 6.64
CA GLY A 161 7.79 8.21 6.92
C GLY A 161 7.47 9.29 5.89
N LEU A 162 8.46 9.86 5.18
CA LEU A 162 8.14 10.75 4.04
C LEU A 162 7.67 9.91 2.84
N GLY A 163 8.37 8.80 2.56
CA GLY A 163 8.02 7.87 1.49
C GLY A 163 6.60 7.31 1.64
N SER A 164 6.17 6.98 2.86
CA SER A 164 4.79 6.51 3.10
C SER A 164 3.75 7.61 2.94
N ILE A 165 4.02 8.85 3.35
CA ILE A 165 3.09 9.97 3.13
C ILE A 165 2.95 10.23 1.62
N VAL A 166 4.05 10.23 0.87
CA VAL A 166 4.04 10.38 -0.59
C VAL A 166 3.31 9.20 -1.26
N SER A 167 3.44 7.97 -0.75
CA SER A 167 2.71 6.83 -1.30
C SER A 167 1.19 6.95 -1.14
N SER A 168 0.70 7.89 -0.29
CA SER A 168 -0.73 8.22 -0.19
C SER A 168 -1.32 8.72 -1.52
N LEU A 169 -0.49 9.12 -2.50
CA LEU A 169 -0.89 9.43 -3.87
C LEU A 169 -1.65 8.30 -4.57
N GLU A 170 -1.51 7.05 -4.10
CA GLU A 170 -2.27 5.92 -4.62
C GLU A 170 -3.80 6.17 -4.56
N LEU A 171 -4.33 6.77 -3.48
CA LEU A 171 -5.77 7.04 -3.38
C LEU A 171 -6.24 8.12 -4.38
N PRO A 172 -5.63 9.32 -4.44
CA PRO A 172 -5.92 10.29 -5.49
C PRO A 172 -5.90 9.71 -6.91
N VAL A 173 -4.87 8.93 -7.23
CA VAL A 173 -4.75 8.31 -8.55
C VAL A 173 -5.85 7.27 -8.76
N SER A 174 -6.10 6.40 -7.78
CA SER A 174 -7.12 5.35 -7.85
C SER A 174 -8.53 5.92 -8.06
N VAL A 175 -8.94 6.90 -7.25
CA VAL A 175 -10.27 7.54 -7.36
C VAL A 175 -10.41 8.30 -8.67
N THR A 176 -9.34 8.99 -9.12
CA THR A 176 -9.37 9.69 -10.41
C THR A 176 -9.45 8.72 -11.58
N MET A 177 -8.73 7.60 -11.53
CA MET A 177 -8.80 6.56 -12.56
C MET A 177 -10.17 5.87 -12.58
N ALA A 178 -10.79 5.63 -11.42
CA ALA A 178 -12.15 5.12 -11.35
C ALA A 178 -13.15 6.09 -12.01
N PHE A 179 -13.01 7.41 -11.77
CA PHE A 179 -13.82 8.42 -12.45
C PHE A 179 -13.61 8.44 -13.97
N VAL A 180 -12.35 8.47 -14.43
CA VAL A 180 -12.01 8.65 -15.85
C VAL A 180 -12.19 7.38 -16.67
N LEU A 181 -11.75 6.23 -16.16
CA LEU A 181 -11.74 4.96 -16.90
C LEU A 181 -13.00 4.14 -16.69
N LEU A 182 -13.52 4.07 -15.46
CA LEU A 182 -14.72 3.29 -15.13
C LEU A 182 -16.00 4.11 -15.23
N GLY A 183 -15.90 5.44 -15.34
CA GLY A 183 -17.06 6.33 -15.38
C GLY A 183 -17.83 6.40 -14.06
N GLU A 184 -17.18 6.03 -12.94
CA GLU A 184 -17.80 6.05 -11.63
C GLU A 184 -18.13 7.47 -11.18
N LYS A 185 -19.26 7.66 -10.49
CA LYS A 185 -19.64 8.97 -9.95
C LYS A 185 -18.85 9.25 -8.68
N VAL A 186 -17.97 10.25 -8.73
CA VAL A 186 -17.21 10.71 -7.57
C VAL A 186 -17.88 11.94 -6.96
N LEU A 187 -18.23 11.83 -5.68
CA LEU A 187 -18.89 12.90 -4.93
C LEU A 187 -17.93 14.07 -4.65
N PHE A 188 -18.48 15.27 -4.46
CA PHE A 188 -17.68 16.45 -4.11
C PHE A 188 -16.83 16.25 -2.85
N ILE A 189 -17.35 15.53 -1.85
CA ILE A 189 -16.62 15.25 -0.61
C ILE A 189 -15.36 14.39 -0.85
N GLN A 190 -15.39 13.49 -1.84
CA GLN A 190 -14.22 12.67 -2.18
C GLN A 190 -13.12 13.52 -2.82
N TRP A 191 -13.49 14.49 -3.67
CA TRP A 191 -12.56 15.48 -4.22
C TRP A 191 -11.92 16.34 -3.14
N VAL A 192 -12.69 16.78 -2.13
CA VAL A 192 -12.15 17.46 -0.95
C VAL A 192 -11.13 16.57 -0.23
N GLY A 193 -11.44 15.28 -0.05
CA GLY A 193 -10.51 14.30 0.50
C GLY A 193 -9.20 14.19 -0.28
N ILE A 194 -9.27 14.14 -1.62
CA ILE A 194 -8.10 14.13 -2.50
C ILE A 194 -7.26 15.40 -2.32
N VAL A 195 -7.88 16.58 -2.31
CA VAL A 195 -7.18 17.86 -2.11
C VAL A 195 -6.45 17.88 -0.77
N LEU A 196 -7.06 17.35 0.30
CA LEU A 196 -6.40 17.25 1.62
C LEU A 196 -5.17 16.33 1.58
N ILE A 197 -5.26 15.17 0.93
CA ILE A 197 -4.12 14.26 0.78
C ILE A 197 -2.97 14.95 0.02
N LEU A 198 -3.28 15.60 -1.11
CA LEU A 198 -2.29 16.35 -1.90
C LEU A 198 -1.67 17.49 -1.09
N PHE A 199 -2.48 18.21 -0.32
CA PHE A 199 -2.00 19.26 0.57
C PHE A 199 -1.04 18.72 1.63
N ALA A 200 -1.34 17.58 2.26
CA ALA A 200 -0.46 16.95 3.24
C ALA A 200 0.89 16.54 2.65
N ILE A 201 0.90 16.05 1.40
CA ILE A 201 2.13 15.70 0.68
C ILE A 201 2.97 16.96 0.43
N VAL A 202 2.36 18.04 -0.05
CA VAL A 202 3.04 19.32 -0.26
C VAL A 202 3.59 19.86 1.06
N LEU A 203 2.79 19.84 2.13
CA LEU A 203 3.18 20.32 3.46
C LEU A 203 4.43 19.60 3.99
N MET A 204 4.53 18.29 3.77
CA MET A 204 5.71 17.51 4.17
C MET A 204 6.96 17.82 3.35
N ASN A 205 6.79 18.26 2.11
CA ASN A 205 7.89 18.54 1.21
C ASN A 205 8.38 20.00 1.27
N LEU A 206 7.73 20.86 2.04
CA LEU A 206 8.19 22.24 2.23
C LEU A 206 9.46 22.30 3.09
N PRO A 207 10.49 23.07 2.67
CA PRO A 207 11.75 23.18 3.39
C PRO A 207 11.52 23.69 4.82
N SER A 208 12.28 23.14 5.77
CA SER A 208 12.20 23.59 7.17
C SER A 208 12.62 25.05 7.29
N LYS A 209 11.99 25.80 8.20
CA LYS A 209 12.41 27.18 8.52
C LYS A 209 13.91 27.23 8.88
N LYS A 210 14.43 26.18 9.53
CA LYS A 210 15.84 26.00 9.89
C LYS A 210 16.78 25.78 8.69
N GLU A 211 16.33 25.09 7.65
CA GLU A 211 17.11 24.90 6.41
C GLU A 211 17.15 26.17 5.58
N LYS A 212 16.05 26.94 5.57
CA LYS A 212 16.02 28.27 4.96
C LYS A 212 17.00 29.24 5.63
N GLU A 213 17.10 29.21 6.96
CA GLU A 213 18.04 30.06 7.70
C GLU A 213 19.50 29.68 7.43
N ILE A 214 19.82 28.38 7.30
CA ILE A 214 21.17 27.90 6.97
C ILE A 214 21.54 28.23 5.52
N SER A 215 20.63 28.00 4.55
CA SER A 215 20.93 28.30 3.14
C SER A 215 21.11 29.80 2.89
N VAL A 216 20.40 30.64 3.63
CA VAL A 216 20.55 32.11 3.54
C VAL A 216 21.87 32.55 4.19
N ALA A 217 22.31 31.90 5.27
CA ALA A 217 23.60 32.18 5.90
C ALA A 217 24.81 31.70 5.09
N GLU A 218 24.67 30.62 4.31
CA GLU A 218 25.72 30.14 3.39
C GLU A 218 25.82 30.99 2.10
N MET A 219 24.79 31.76 1.77
CA MET A 219 24.75 32.68 0.63
C MET A 219 25.21 34.11 0.97
N SER A 220 25.48 34.42 2.24
CA SER A 220 25.95 35.73 2.74
C SER A 220 27.42 35.69 3.12
#